data_AF-A0A1Z5TDJ5-F1
#
_entry.id   AF-A0A1Z5TDJ5-F1
#
_cell.length_a   1.000
_cell.length_b   1.000
_cell.length_c   1.000
_cell.angle_alpha   90.00
_cell.angle_beta   90.00
_cell.angle_gamma   90.00
#
_symmetry.space_group_name_H-M   'P 1'
#
loop_
_entity.id
_entity.type
_entity.pdbx_description
1 polymer ?
#
loop_
_entity_poly.entity_id
_entity_poly.type
_entity_poly.pdbx_seq_one_letter_code
_entity_poly.pdbx_strand_id
1 'polypeptide(L)'
;MLSLKRRNPVRRLPQPVLAFMFRRLFHALDLLHNECRIAHTDIKEANILLPADSSIMTEFEKQELEQPSLMKEVDGSTVYLSRKMGIPRTFGAPVLCDFGSAVPLDDGLEHREDIQPNFYRSPEVILDIPWTYKVDIWNVGCMIWDAFQGEHLFTGHDAEHNTYRGRAHLSEIIALLGPPPLSLLAQANLRSKFFSDDGSLHPHLE
;
A
#
# COMPACT_ATOMS: atom_id res chain seq x y z
N MET A 1 6.88 -2.00 8.84
CA MET A 1 7.62 -2.70 7.78
C MET A 1 8.45 -1.71 6.97
N LEU A 2 7.85 -0.61 6.48
CA LEU A 2 8.54 0.44 5.73
C LEU A 2 9.84 0.95 6.38
N SER A 3 9.83 1.26 7.68
CA SER A 3 11.03 1.76 8.39
C SER A 3 12.15 0.72 8.45
N LEU A 4 11.83 -0.57 8.51
CA LEU A 4 12.81 -1.65 8.48
C LEU A 4 13.45 -1.76 7.09
N LYS A 5 12.62 -1.70 6.04
CA LYS A 5 13.07 -1.69 4.63
C LYS A 5 13.99 -0.50 4.33
N ARG A 6 13.62 0.70 4.78
CA ARG A 6 14.43 1.94 4.59
C ARG A 6 15.78 1.90 5.31
N ARG A 7 15.92 1.09 6.37
CA ARG A 7 17.20 0.88 7.08
C ARG A 7 18.11 -0.13 6.38
N ASN A 8 17.57 -0.95 5.48
CA ASN A 8 18.40 -1.82 4.65
C ASN A 8 18.95 -1.03 3.45
N PRO A 9 20.28 -0.93 3.24
CA PRO A 9 20.88 -0.23 2.11
C PRO A 9 20.34 -0.67 0.75
N VAL A 10 20.02 -1.95 0.59
CA VAL A 10 19.47 -2.50 -0.67
C VAL A 10 17.94 -2.35 -0.78
N ARG A 11 17.27 -1.77 0.23
CA ARG A 11 15.80 -1.59 0.30
C ARG A 11 14.98 -2.85 0.04
N ARG A 12 15.55 -4.02 0.30
CA ARG A 12 14.91 -5.34 0.20
C ARG A 12 14.89 -6.00 1.57
N LEU A 13 14.08 -7.03 1.77
CA LEU A 13 14.14 -7.84 2.99
C LEU A 13 14.43 -9.31 2.65
N PRO A 14 15.10 -10.06 3.54
CA PRO A 14 15.37 -11.48 3.29
C PRO A 14 14.07 -12.27 3.08
N GLN A 15 14.09 -13.22 2.14
CA GLN A 15 12.93 -14.05 1.81
C GLN A 15 12.27 -14.72 3.04
N PRO A 16 13.00 -15.27 4.03
CA PRO A 16 12.36 -15.85 5.22
C PRO A 16 11.56 -14.83 6.04
N VAL A 17 12.06 -13.58 6.12
CA VAL A 17 11.38 -12.49 6.82
C VAL A 17 10.12 -12.09 6.07
N LEU A 18 10.21 -11.94 4.74
CA LEU A 18 9.04 -11.66 3.89
C LEU A 18 7.97 -12.74 4.02
N ALA A 19 8.36 -14.02 3.91
CA ALA A 19 7.43 -15.14 4.04
C ALA A 19 6.72 -15.15 5.40
N PHE A 20 7.45 -14.88 6.49
CA PHE A 20 6.85 -14.74 7.81
C PHE A 20 5.85 -13.58 7.87
N MET A 21 6.20 -12.42 7.29
CA MET A 21 5.35 -11.24 7.35
C MET A 21 4.06 -11.39 6.53
N PHE A 22 4.18 -11.84 5.28
CA PHE A 22 3.03 -12.00 4.41
C PHE A 22 2.10 -13.11 4.87
N ARG A 23 2.63 -14.20 5.45
CA ARG A 23 1.76 -15.23 6.07
C ARG A 23 0.89 -14.64 7.18
N ARG A 24 1.45 -13.78 8.03
CA ARG A 24 0.68 -13.10 9.10
C ARG A 24 -0.33 -12.11 8.53
N LEU A 25 0.03 -11.38 7.48
CA LEU A 25 -0.88 -10.47 6.78
C LEU A 25 -2.06 -11.22 6.16
N PHE A 26 -1.82 -12.36 5.50
CA PHE A 26 -2.91 -13.17 4.94
C PHE A 26 -3.85 -13.71 6.02
N HIS A 27 -3.36 -14.09 7.20
CA HIS A 27 -4.24 -14.44 8.33
C HIS A 27 -5.08 -13.26 8.82
N ALA A 28 -4.52 -12.05 8.85
CA ALA A 28 -5.27 -10.86 9.23
C ALA A 28 -6.35 -10.52 8.19
N LEU A 29 -6.05 -10.66 6.90
CA LEU A 29 -7.01 -10.44 5.82
C LEU A 29 -8.10 -11.52 5.81
N ASP A 30 -7.75 -12.79 6.07
CA ASP A 30 -8.72 -13.87 6.21
C ASP A 30 -9.75 -13.56 7.29
N LEU A 31 -9.31 -13.13 8.47
CA LEU A 31 -10.18 -12.66 9.55
C LEU A 31 -11.04 -11.47 9.10
N LEU A 32 -10.41 -10.45 8.50
CA LEU A 32 -11.08 -9.21 8.11
C LEU A 32 -12.16 -9.44 7.05
N HIS A 33 -11.86 -10.25 6.04
CA HIS A 33 -12.73 -10.51 4.90
C HIS A 33 -13.84 -11.50 5.25
N ASN A 34 -13.53 -12.59 5.97
CA ASN A 34 -14.49 -13.66 6.21
C ASN A 34 -15.32 -13.47 7.49
N GLU A 35 -14.70 -12.99 8.58
CA GLU A 35 -15.37 -12.81 9.87
C GLU A 35 -15.88 -11.39 10.05
N CYS A 36 -15.06 -10.38 9.77
CA CYS A 36 -15.44 -8.97 9.99
C CYS A 36 -16.21 -8.35 8.82
N ARG A 37 -16.17 -8.97 7.63
CA ARG A 37 -16.80 -8.46 6.39
C ARG A 37 -16.35 -7.07 5.97
N ILE A 38 -15.08 -6.74 6.22
CA ILE A 38 -14.48 -5.43 5.93
C ILE A 38 -13.41 -5.58 4.83
N ALA A 39 -13.33 -4.64 3.90
CA ALA A 39 -12.15 -4.42 3.06
C ALA A 39 -11.29 -3.30 3.67
N HIS A 40 -9.97 -3.46 3.68
CA HIS A 40 -9.06 -2.47 4.26
C HIS A 40 -8.84 -1.27 3.32
N THR A 41 -8.77 -1.52 2.01
CA THR A 41 -8.67 -0.55 0.90
C THR A 41 -7.38 0.30 0.82
N ASP A 42 -6.57 0.32 1.88
CA ASP A 42 -5.27 1.02 1.95
C ASP A 42 -4.11 0.09 2.40
N ILE A 43 -4.01 -1.12 1.85
CA ILE A 43 -2.92 -2.05 2.21
C ILE A 43 -1.59 -1.58 1.59
N LYS A 44 -0.62 -1.23 2.42
CA LYS A 44 0.74 -0.79 2.03
C LYS A 44 1.78 -1.06 3.13
N GLU A 45 3.07 -1.02 2.80
CA GLU A 45 4.16 -1.29 3.76
C GLU A 45 4.19 -0.36 5.00
N ALA A 46 3.61 0.84 4.87
CA ALA A 46 3.47 1.80 5.96
C ALA A 46 2.43 1.35 7.01
N ASN A 47 1.41 0.61 6.57
CA ASN A 47 0.29 0.16 7.40
C ASN A 47 0.52 -1.23 8.02
N ILE A 48 1.74 -1.76 7.88
CA ILE A 48 2.18 -2.99 8.56
C ILE A 48 3.17 -2.62 9.67
N LEU A 49 2.73 -2.62 10.92
CA LEU A 49 3.58 -2.32 12.06
C LEU A 49 4.35 -3.56 12.50
N LEU A 50 5.59 -3.35 12.94
CA LEU A 50 6.37 -4.37 13.62
C LEU A 50 6.50 -3.93 15.08
N PRO A 51 5.85 -4.62 16.02
CA PRO A 51 5.98 -4.32 17.43
C PRO A 51 7.46 -4.39 17.84
N ALA A 52 7.87 -3.43 18.66
CA ALA A 52 9.21 -3.34 19.21
C ALA A 52 9.17 -3.65 20.70
N ASP A 53 10.26 -4.21 21.23
CA ASP A 53 10.43 -4.32 22.67
C ASP A 53 10.67 -2.94 23.33
N SER A 54 10.45 -2.87 24.64
CA SER A 54 10.55 -1.63 25.42
C SER A 54 11.96 -1.04 25.49
N SER A 55 13.02 -1.80 25.13
CA SER A 55 14.40 -1.31 25.23
C SER A 55 14.65 -0.09 24.36
N ILE A 56 13.93 0.06 23.24
CA ILE A 56 14.03 1.26 22.41
C ILE A 56 13.53 2.49 23.14
N MET A 57 12.40 2.36 23.84
CA MET A 57 11.82 3.48 24.57
C MET A 57 12.72 3.87 25.75
N THR A 58 13.22 2.88 26.51
CA THR A 58 14.15 3.12 27.61
C THR A 58 15.44 3.81 27.13
N GLU A 59 16.01 3.37 26.00
CA GLU A 59 17.21 3.99 25.43
C GLU A 59 16.91 5.40 24.89
N PHE A 60 15.75 5.59 24.26
CA PHE A 60 15.31 6.90 23.77
C PHE A 60 15.17 7.90 24.93
N GLU A 61 14.48 7.51 26.01
CA GLU A 61 14.30 8.33 27.21
C GLU A 61 15.64 8.71 27.84
N LYS A 62 16.54 7.73 28.00
CA LYS A 62 17.88 7.96 28.54
C LYS A 62 18.65 8.97 27.70
N GLN A 63 18.64 8.83 26.38
CA GLN A 63 19.32 9.76 25.48
C GLN A 63 18.70 11.15 25.49
N GLU A 64 17.39 11.25 25.61
CA GLU A 64 16.70 12.54 25.69
C GLU A 64 17.00 13.28 27.00
N LEU A 65 17.19 12.53 28.10
CA LEU A 65 17.65 13.09 29.38
C LEU A 65 19.12 13.53 29.33
N GLU A 66 20.00 12.74 28.72
CA GLU A 66 21.44 13.04 28.61
C GLU A 66 21.74 14.14 27.59
N GLN A 67 20.99 14.17 26.48
CA GLN A 67 21.14 15.13 25.39
C GLN A 67 19.76 15.52 24.87
N PRO A 68 19.12 16.57 25.43
CA PRO A 68 17.79 17.01 24.98
C PRO A 68 17.75 17.37 23.49
N SER A 69 16.65 17.03 22.83
CA SER A 69 16.41 17.38 21.43
C SER A 69 16.30 18.91 21.28
N LEU A 70 16.83 19.42 20.17
CA LEU A 70 16.72 20.84 19.85
C LEU A 70 15.26 21.26 19.79
N MET A 71 14.95 22.43 20.33
CA MET A 71 13.59 22.93 20.47
C MET A 71 13.50 24.35 19.91
N LYS A 72 12.36 24.69 19.30
CA LYS A 72 11.99 26.07 18.93
C LYS A 72 10.54 26.36 19.31
N GLU A 73 10.25 27.62 19.57
CA GLU A 73 8.88 28.13 19.71
C GLU A 73 8.36 28.59 18.34
N VAL A 74 7.16 28.16 17.97
CA VAL A 74 6.45 28.59 16.76
C VAL A 74 5.00 28.84 17.14
N ASP A 75 4.54 30.09 17.03
CA ASP A 75 3.15 30.49 17.34
C ASP A 75 2.65 30.04 18.72
N GLY A 76 3.52 30.11 19.73
CA GLY A 76 3.23 29.68 21.11
C GLY A 76 3.19 28.16 21.30
N SER A 77 3.60 27.39 20.29
CA SER A 77 3.79 25.96 20.36
C SER A 77 5.27 25.59 20.37
N THR A 78 5.65 24.75 21.32
CA THR A 78 6.98 24.17 21.40
C THR A 78 7.16 23.04 20.39
N VAL A 79 8.12 23.17 19.48
CA VAL A 79 8.44 22.17 18.46
C VAL A 79 9.83 21.59 18.72
N TYR A 80 9.89 20.27 18.90
CA TYR A 80 11.14 19.53 19.10
C TYR A 80 11.62 18.91 17.79
N LEU A 81 12.93 18.93 17.56
CA LEU A 81 13.56 18.19 16.50
C LEU A 81 13.40 16.69 16.77
N SER A 82 12.82 15.96 15.81
CA SER A 82 12.59 14.52 15.97
C SER A 82 13.91 13.75 16.10
N ARG A 83 14.06 13.01 17.20
CA ARG A 83 15.16 12.06 17.40
C ARG A 83 14.84 10.73 16.71
N LYS A 84 15.84 10.17 16.04
CA LYS A 84 15.72 8.84 15.43
C LYS A 84 15.73 7.76 16.52
N MET A 85 14.70 6.94 16.55
CA MET A 85 14.65 5.74 17.39
C MET A 85 15.66 4.69 16.92
N GLY A 86 16.25 3.94 17.86
CA GLY A 86 17.16 2.83 17.59
C GLY A 86 16.52 1.64 16.85
N ILE A 87 17.28 0.56 16.66
CA ILE A 87 16.75 -0.74 16.19
C ILE A 87 16.35 -1.55 17.43
N PRO A 88 15.14 -2.15 17.47
CA PRO A 88 14.76 -3.06 18.55
C PRO A 88 15.75 -4.22 18.68
N ARG A 89 15.90 -4.76 19.89
CA ARG A 89 16.62 -6.03 20.06
C ARG A 89 15.82 -7.18 19.47
N THR A 90 14.50 -7.09 19.55
CA THR A 90 13.55 -8.08 19.06
C THR A 90 12.37 -7.41 18.37
N PHE A 91 11.88 -8.03 17.30
CA PHE A 91 10.65 -7.63 16.63
C PHE A 91 9.54 -8.61 16.96
N GLY A 92 8.35 -8.10 17.28
CA GLY A 92 7.13 -8.88 17.38
C GLY A 92 6.59 -9.32 16.01
N ALA A 93 5.50 -10.08 16.03
CA ALA A 93 4.78 -10.43 14.81
C ALA A 93 4.18 -9.17 14.16
N PRO A 94 4.20 -9.05 12.81
CA PRO A 94 3.61 -7.90 12.13
C PRO A 94 2.12 -7.82 12.37
N VAL A 95 1.64 -6.58 12.44
CA VAL A 95 0.23 -6.24 12.69
C VAL A 95 -0.23 -5.30 11.59
N LEU A 96 -1.35 -5.62 10.96
CA LEU A 96 -2.06 -4.73 10.05
C LEU A 96 -2.73 -3.61 10.88
N CYS A 97 -2.55 -2.36 10.49
CA CYS A 97 -3.10 -1.20 11.17
C CYS A 97 -3.68 -0.18 10.18
N ASP A 98 -4.24 0.89 10.71
CA ASP A 98 -4.78 2.03 9.97
C ASP A 98 -6.03 1.70 9.14
N PHE A 99 -7.14 1.48 9.84
CA PHE A 99 -8.44 1.19 9.26
C PHE A 99 -9.23 2.47 8.90
N GLY A 100 -8.56 3.62 8.76
CA GLY A 100 -9.21 4.90 8.48
C GLY A 100 -9.93 4.96 7.13
N SER A 101 -9.55 4.08 6.20
CA SER A 101 -10.18 3.93 4.87
C SER A 101 -10.93 2.61 4.71
N ALA A 102 -11.08 1.83 5.78
CA ALA A 102 -11.72 0.53 5.70
C ALA A 102 -13.22 0.66 5.41
N VAL A 103 -13.75 -0.25 4.60
CA VAL A 103 -15.15 -0.24 4.13
C VAL A 103 -15.82 -1.58 4.46
N PRO A 104 -16.94 -1.59 5.21
CA PRO A 104 -17.78 -2.78 5.36
C PRO A 104 -18.43 -3.13 4.02
N LEU A 105 -18.45 -4.41 3.63
CA LEU A 105 -19.06 -4.87 2.37
C LEU A 105 -20.24 -5.84 2.58
N ASP A 106 -20.84 -5.84 3.77
CA ASP A 106 -22.04 -6.62 4.12
C ASP A 106 -23.35 -5.82 4.03
N ASP A 107 -23.30 -4.61 3.50
CA ASP A 107 -24.45 -3.72 3.30
C ASP A 107 -25.28 -4.05 2.05
N GLY A 108 -24.78 -4.94 1.18
CA GLY A 108 -25.42 -5.33 -0.08
C GLY A 108 -25.32 -4.27 -1.17
N LEU A 109 -24.46 -3.26 -1.00
CA LEU A 109 -24.23 -2.20 -1.98
C LEU A 109 -23.08 -2.57 -2.93
N GLU A 110 -23.12 -1.92 -4.08
CA GLU A 110 -22.03 -1.98 -5.06
C GLU A 110 -21.04 -0.85 -4.75
N HIS A 111 -19.77 -1.21 -4.55
CA HIS A 111 -18.70 -0.27 -4.21
C HIS A 111 -17.80 0.05 -5.40
N ARG A 112 -17.53 1.34 -5.60
CA ARG A 112 -16.85 1.95 -6.75
C ARG A 112 -16.01 3.19 -6.38
N GLU A 113 -15.89 3.45 -5.10
CA GLU A 113 -15.20 4.61 -4.55
C GLU A 113 -13.72 4.62 -4.96
N ASP A 114 -13.12 5.81 -5.11
CA ASP A 114 -11.69 5.94 -5.40
C ASP A 114 -10.88 5.61 -4.13
N ILE A 115 -10.48 4.35 -4.05
CA ILE A 115 -9.68 3.78 -2.97
C ILE A 115 -8.25 3.49 -3.43
N GLN A 116 -7.42 3.01 -2.50
CA GLN A 116 -6.05 2.59 -2.71
C GLN A 116 -5.07 3.72 -3.08
N PRO A 117 -3.82 3.68 -2.57
CA PRO A 117 -2.76 4.54 -3.07
C PRO A 117 -2.45 4.25 -4.54
N ASN A 118 -2.04 5.28 -5.28
CA ASN A 118 -1.75 5.21 -6.72
C ASN A 118 -0.93 3.98 -7.16
N PHE A 119 0.21 3.69 -6.53
CA PHE A 119 1.09 2.57 -6.93
C PHE A 119 0.53 1.17 -6.60
N TYR A 120 -0.47 1.11 -5.73
CA TYR A 120 -1.12 -0.14 -5.32
C TYR A 120 -2.50 -0.28 -5.97
N ARG A 121 -2.98 0.71 -6.71
CA ARG A 121 -4.34 0.75 -7.24
C ARG A 121 -4.60 -0.43 -8.19
N SER A 122 -5.72 -1.10 -7.97
CA SER A 122 -6.16 -2.26 -8.73
C SER A 122 -6.83 -1.85 -10.05
N PRO A 123 -6.81 -2.71 -11.08
CA PRO A 123 -7.42 -2.40 -12.38
C PRO A 123 -8.92 -2.13 -12.25
N GLU A 124 -9.64 -2.84 -11.37
CA GLU A 124 -11.07 -2.59 -11.13
C GLU A 124 -11.33 -1.17 -10.62
N VAL A 125 -10.48 -0.63 -9.74
CA VAL A 125 -10.61 0.74 -9.25
C VAL A 125 -10.25 1.76 -10.34
N ILE A 126 -9.21 1.52 -11.15
CA ILE A 126 -8.85 2.44 -12.26
C ILE A 126 -9.96 2.50 -13.32
N LEU A 127 -10.62 1.38 -13.59
CA LEU A 127 -11.63 1.23 -14.63
C LEU A 127 -13.04 1.57 -14.18
N ASP A 128 -13.23 1.91 -12.91
CA ASP A 128 -14.54 2.02 -12.27
C ASP A 128 -15.37 0.76 -12.59
N ILE A 129 -14.88 -0.36 -12.06
CA ILE A 129 -15.56 -1.66 -11.99
C ILE A 129 -15.89 -1.89 -10.51
N PRO A 130 -17.03 -2.53 -10.20
CA PRO A 130 -17.35 -2.88 -8.82
C PRO A 130 -16.24 -3.68 -8.17
N TRP A 131 -15.80 -3.21 -7.03
CA TRP A 131 -14.71 -3.85 -6.31
C TRP A 131 -15.22 -4.59 -5.07
N THR A 132 -14.41 -5.52 -4.59
CA THR A 132 -14.70 -6.35 -3.40
C THR A 132 -13.42 -6.47 -2.56
N TYR A 133 -13.42 -7.30 -1.51
CA TYR A 133 -12.24 -7.64 -0.70
C TYR A 133 -10.98 -8.00 -1.50
N LYS A 134 -11.11 -8.40 -2.79
CA LYS A 134 -9.99 -8.73 -3.67
C LYS A 134 -9.04 -7.57 -3.95
N VAL A 135 -9.47 -6.33 -3.77
CA VAL A 135 -8.60 -5.14 -3.88
C VAL A 135 -7.45 -5.18 -2.88
N ASP A 136 -7.68 -5.70 -1.68
CA ASP A 136 -6.63 -5.87 -0.67
C ASP A 136 -5.63 -6.95 -1.11
N ILE A 137 -6.10 -8.02 -1.75
CA ILE A 137 -5.24 -9.09 -2.25
C ILE A 137 -4.34 -8.59 -3.39
N TRP A 138 -4.87 -7.73 -4.26
CA TRP A 138 -4.09 -7.03 -5.27
C TRP A 138 -2.97 -6.19 -4.62
N ASN A 139 -3.31 -5.38 -3.61
CA ASN A 139 -2.33 -4.60 -2.87
C ASN A 139 -1.22 -5.45 -2.25
N VAL A 140 -1.56 -6.60 -1.65
CA VAL A 140 -0.57 -7.53 -1.11
C VAL A 140 0.36 -8.06 -2.21
N GLY A 141 -0.18 -8.37 -3.40
CA GLY A 141 0.61 -8.78 -4.56
C GLY A 141 1.68 -7.75 -4.94
N CYS A 142 1.28 -6.49 -5.10
CA CYS A 142 2.20 -5.38 -5.33
C CYS A 142 3.21 -5.22 -4.18
N MET A 143 2.77 -5.28 -2.92
CA MET A 143 3.67 -5.19 -1.76
C MET A 143 4.72 -6.30 -1.72
N ILE A 144 4.38 -7.53 -2.12
CA ILE A 144 5.35 -8.64 -2.19
C ILE A 144 6.46 -8.31 -3.18
N TRP A 145 6.11 -7.82 -4.36
CA TRP A 145 7.09 -7.38 -5.36
C TRP A 145 7.96 -6.25 -4.82
N ASP A 146 7.34 -5.19 -4.29
CA ASP A 146 8.03 -4.02 -3.78
C ASP A 146 9.05 -4.38 -2.70
N ALA A 147 8.69 -5.29 -1.81
CA ALA A 147 9.54 -5.72 -0.71
C ALA A 147 10.69 -6.63 -1.18
N PHE A 148 10.49 -7.36 -2.29
CA PHE A 148 11.48 -8.27 -2.86
C PHE A 148 12.45 -7.56 -3.82
N GLN A 149 11.95 -6.66 -4.67
CA GLN A 149 12.73 -5.94 -5.69
C GLN A 149 13.25 -4.59 -5.20
N GLY A 150 12.62 -3.99 -4.19
CA GLY A 150 13.00 -2.69 -3.64
C GLY A 150 12.46 -1.49 -4.43
N GLU A 151 11.67 -1.73 -5.48
CA GLU A 151 11.02 -0.74 -6.36
C GLU A 151 9.55 -1.11 -6.56
N HIS A 152 8.72 -0.15 -6.94
CA HIS A 152 7.28 -0.37 -7.13
C HIS A 152 7.00 -1.30 -8.32
N LEU A 153 6.06 -2.23 -8.17
CA LEU A 153 5.60 -3.10 -9.27
C LEU A 153 5.02 -2.29 -10.42
N PHE A 154 4.22 -1.29 -10.06
CA PHE A 154 3.61 -0.34 -10.98
C PHE A 154 3.86 1.07 -10.47
N THR A 155 4.18 1.98 -11.39
CA THR A 155 4.42 3.38 -11.08
C THR A 155 3.26 4.25 -11.56
N GLY A 156 2.59 3.83 -12.63
CA GLY A 156 1.61 4.64 -13.35
C GLY A 156 2.15 6.00 -13.78
N HIS A 157 3.47 6.14 -13.91
CA HIS A 157 4.11 7.40 -14.27
C HIS A 157 3.93 7.66 -15.76
N ASP A 158 3.30 8.79 -16.06
CA ASP A 158 3.22 9.32 -17.42
C ASP A 158 4.41 10.25 -17.65
N ALA A 159 5.32 9.85 -18.55
CA ALA A 159 6.54 10.59 -18.82
C ALA A 159 6.30 11.96 -19.51
N GLU A 160 5.19 12.10 -20.24
CA GLU A 160 4.85 13.35 -20.94
C GLU A 160 4.36 14.40 -19.94
N HIS A 161 3.55 14.00 -18.97
CA HIS A 161 2.95 14.89 -17.98
C HIS A 161 3.70 14.93 -16.65
N ASN A 162 4.68 14.07 -16.47
CA ASN A 162 5.46 13.86 -15.25
C ASN A 162 4.57 13.70 -14.00
N THR A 163 3.49 12.94 -14.13
CA THR A 163 2.52 12.71 -13.05
C THR A 163 1.93 11.30 -13.15
N TYR A 164 1.25 10.87 -12.10
CA TYR A 164 0.51 9.62 -12.13
C TYR A 164 -0.72 9.72 -13.05
N ARG A 165 -0.92 8.72 -13.91
CA ARG A 165 -2.14 8.57 -14.72
C ARG A 165 -2.60 7.11 -14.77
N GLY A 166 -3.91 6.90 -14.67
CA GLY A 166 -4.53 5.58 -14.75
C GLY A 166 -4.20 4.84 -16.05
N ARG A 167 -4.09 5.54 -17.19
CA ARG A 167 -3.71 4.95 -18.48
C ARG A 167 -2.30 4.34 -18.46
N ALA A 168 -1.31 5.10 -17.95
CA ALA A 168 0.06 4.62 -17.82
C ALA A 168 0.10 3.40 -16.90
N HIS A 169 -0.64 3.44 -15.79
CA HIS A 169 -0.74 2.32 -14.85
C HIS A 169 -1.36 1.07 -15.52
N LEU A 170 -2.48 1.22 -16.23
CA LEU A 170 -3.10 0.12 -16.98
C LEU A 170 -2.16 -0.45 -18.06
N SER A 171 -1.37 0.40 -18.73
CA SER A 171 -0.36 -0.06 -19.68
C SER A 171 0.71 -0.95 -19.02
N GLU A 172 1.19 -0.58 -17.83
CA GLU A 172 2.15 -1.40 -17.08
C GLU A 172 1.53 -2.75 -16.65
N ILE A 173 0.27 -2.72 -16.16
CA ILE A 173 -0.48 -3.93 -15.81
C ILE A 173 -0.63 -4.84 -17.02
N ILE A 174 -1.03 -4.30 -18.18
CA ILE A 174 -1.22 -5.06 -19.42
C ILE A 174 0.10 -5.62 -19.95
N ALA A 175 1.19 -4.85 -19.85
CA ALA A 175 2.51 -5.33 -20.25
C ALA A 175 2.96 -6.55 -19.44
N LEU A 176 2.56 -6.63 -18.17
CA LEU A 176 2.92 -7.74 -17.28
C LEU A 176 1.95 -8.92 -17.38
N LEU A 177 0.63 -8.67 -17.37
CA LEU A 177 -0.41 -9.69 -17.22
C LEU A 177 -1.16 -10.02 -18.52
N GLY A 178 -0.94 -9.23 -19.58
CA GLY A 178 -1.72 -9.26 -20.81
C GLY A 178 -2.99 -8.40 -20.73
N PRO A 179 -3.73 -8.30 -21.84
CA PRO A 179 -4.94 -7.48 -21.90
C PRO A 179 -6.03 -8.01 -20.96
N PRO A 180 -6.84 -7.12 -20.35
CA PRO A 180 -7.94 -7.55 -19.50
C PRO A 180 -8.97 -8.34 -20.31
N PRO A 181 -9.63 -9.35 -19.70
CA PRO A 181 -10.73 -10.05 -20.35
C PRO A 181 -11.86 -9.10 -20.76
N LEU A 182 -12.47 -9.31 -21.93
CA LEU A 182 -13.59 -8.48 -22.39
C LEU A 182 -14.79 -8.48 -21.41
N SER A 183 -14.99 -9.57 -20.68
CA SER A 183 -16.00 -9.68 -19.63
C SER A 183 -15.75 -8.76 -18.44
N LEU A 184 -14.48 -8.44 -18.16
CA LEU A 184 -14.11 -7.46 -17.15
C LEU A 184 -14.35 -6.05 -17.68
N LEU A 185 -13.93 -5.77 -18.92
CA LEU A 185 -14.16 -4.47 -19.57
C LEU A 185 -15.65 -4.14 -19.74
N ALA A 186 -16.51 -5.14 -19.91
CA ALA A 186 -17.96 -4.95 -20.01
C ALA A 186 -18.59 -4.37 -18.72
N GLN A 187 -17.92 -4.49 -17.58
CA GLN A 187 -18.36 -3.95 -16.28
C GLN A 187 -17.79 -2.56 -15.99
N ALA A 188 -16.83 -2.09 -16.79
CA ALA A 188 -16.11 -0.85 -16.56
C ALA A 188 -16.89 0.36 -17.07
N ASN A 189 -17.27 1.26 -16.15
CA ASN A 189 -17.89 2.53 -16.52
C ASN A 189 -16.92 3.42 -17.29
N LEU A 190 -15.62 3.33 -16.98
CA LEU A 190 -14.56 4.08 -17.65
C LEU A 190 -13.93 3.31 -18.82
N ARG A 191 -14.58 2.26 -19.36
CA ARG A 191 -14.07 1.50 -20.51
C ARG A 191 -13.65 2.40 -21.66
N SER A 192 -14.58 3.23 -22.16
CA SER A 192 -14.37 4.07 -23.35
C SER A 192 -13.31 5.16 -23.16
N LYS A 193 -12.93 5.44 -21.91
CA LYS A 193 -11.82 6.35 -21.59
C LYS A 193 -10.47 5.72 -21.94
N PHE A 194 -10.33 4.41 -21.72
CA PHE A 194 -9.05 3.72 -21.82
C PHE A 194 -8.95 2.73 -22.99
N PHE A 195 -10.06 2.14 -23.43
CA PHE A 195 -10.08 1.04 -24.40
C PHE A 195 -11.02 1.32 -25.57
N SER A 196 -10.55 0.93 -26.76
CA SER A 196 -11.33 0.83 -27.98
C SER A 196 -12.37 -0.29 -27.90
N ASP A 197 -13.26 -0.36 -28.88
CA ASP A 197 -14.35 -1.33 -28.85
C ASP A 197 -13.91 -2.80 -28.93
N ASP A 198 -12.77 -3.04 -29.58
CA ASP A 198 -12.13 -4.35 -29.71
C ASP A 198 -11.32 -4.77 -28.47
N GLY A 199 -11.28 -3.93 -27.42
CA GLY A 199 -10.53 -4.18 -26.19
C GLY A 199 -9.05 -3.77 -26.26
N SER A 200 -8.63 -3.09 -27.33
CA SER A 200 -7.28 -2.50 -27.41
C SER A 200 -7.17 -1.24 -26.55
N LEU A 201 -6.06 -1.07 -25.82
CA LEU A 201 -5.81 0.15 -25.04
C LEU A 201 -5.55 1.32 -26.00
N HIS A 202 -6.26 2.44 -25.81
CA HIS A 202 -6.08 3.63 -26.65
C HIS A 202 -4.66 4.17 -26.50
N PRO A 203 -3.95 4.50 -27.59
CA PRO A 203 -2.57 4.96 -27.52
C PRO A 203 -2.37 6.40 -27.01
N HIS A 204 -3.41 7.27 -27.01
CA HIS A 204 -3.26 8.73 -26.78
C HIS A 204 -4.43 9.46 -26.07
N LEU A 205 -5.29 8.79 -25.28
CA LEU A 205 -6.43 9.46 -24.63
C LEU A 205 -6.34 9.43 -23.10
N GLU A 206 -6.79 10.54 -22.47
CA GLU A 206 -6.72 10.82 -21.02
C GLU A 206 -7.83 10.19 -20.19
#